data_AF-A0A835CZ69-F1
#
_entry.id   AF-A0A835CZ69-F1
#
_cell.length_a   1.000
_cell.length_b   1.000
_cell.length_c   1.000
_cell.angle_alpha   90.00
_cell.angle_beta   90.00
_cell.angle_gamma   90.00
#
_symmetry.space_group_name_H-M   'P 1'
#
loop_
_entity.id
_entity.type
_entity.pdbx_description
1 polymer ?
#
loop_
_entity_poly.entity_id
_entity_poly.type
_entity_poly.pdbx_seq_one_letter_code
_entity_poly.pdbx_strand_id
1 'polypeptide(L)'
;MLVRDNKGREYWRRTKVEIERHFLVRDIDSVSNGDEDEEEDEVVNGYLADLAVSTPLDTDKPLWEFHLLRNQRCCVLRFHHALGDGISLISLALACCRRVHHPDQPATISSSSSSSKISNTTSTGTKICRKVWGLVAVAWFTLVFVVGFLLRSLWVKDAKTALSGGAGVELWPRKIATARFVLEDMKAVKKAIADAVASLLNYRIVCNTSFSISNVIGPQEEIMLAGNPITYLRANASSLPNAITMHMVSYAGSADMQILVAKDIIPDPQVLAKCFQDALLEMKDAATALATTNSIEDGNFS
;
A
#
# COMPACT_ATOMS: atom_id res chain seq x y z
N MET A 1 21.11 -9.23 -19.10
CA MET A 1 21.80 -7.97 -18.79
C MET A 1 21.30 -6.90 -19.73
N LEU A 2 21.01 -5.71 -19.22
CA LEU A 2 20.66 -4.55 -20.03
C LEU A 2 21.96 -3.95 -20.60
N VAL A 3 22.05 -3.76 -21.92
CA VAL A 3 23.25 -3.24 -22.59
C VAL A 3 22.83 -2.11 -23.51
N ARG A 4 23.69 -1.10 -23.64
CA ARG A 4 23.47 0.02 -24.55
C ARG A 4 24.32 -0.14 -25.81
N ASP A 5 23.71 0.04 -26.98
CA ASP A 5 24.45 0.06 -28.26
C ASP A 5 25.15 1.41 -28.49
N ASN A 6 25.99 1.49 -29.53
CA ASN A 6 26.70 2.72 -29.91
C ASN A 6 25.75 3.86 -30.36
N LYS A 7 24.46 3.56 -30.57
CA LYS A 7 23.42 4.54 -30.92
C LYS A 7 22.60 4.95 -29.68
N GLY A 8 23.00 4.53 -28.48
CA GLY A 8 22.32 4.86 -27.23
C GLY A 8 21.06 4.05 -26.95
N ARG A 9 20.74 3.01 -27.74
CA ARG A 9 19.57 2.17 -27.55
C ARG A 9 19.86 1.04 -26.59
N GLU A 10 18.94 0.79 -25.68
CA GLU A 10 19.06 -0.27 -24.68
C GLU A 10 18.42 -1.57 -25.19
N TYR A 11 19.08 -2.70 -24.95
CA TYR A 11 18.57 -4.02 -25.32
C TYR A 11 19.04 -5.10 -24.35
N TRP A 12 18.30 -6.21 -24.29
CA TRP A 12 18.62 -7.33 -23.43
C TRP A 12 19.60 -8.30 -24.09
N ARG A 13 20.73 -8.54 -23.42
CA ARG A 13 21.71 -9.56 -23.79
C ARG A 13 21.70 -10.70 -22.77
N ARG A 14 21.69 -11.94 -23.26
CA ARG A 14 21.89 -13.13 -22.40
C ARG A 14 23.27 -13.04 -21.75
N THR A 15 23.33 -13.24 -20.45
CA THR A 15 24.57 -13.17 -19.67
C THR A 15 24.66 -14.34 -18.70
N LYS A 16 25.88 -14.70 -18.29
CA LYS A 16 26.09 -15.50 -17.09
C LYS A 16 25.78 -14.63 -15.87
N VAL A 17 25.10 -15.20 -14.88
CA VAL A 17 24.74 -14.52 -13.64
C VAL A 17 25.74 -14.93 -12.55
N GLU A 18 26.37 -13.96 -11.93
CA GLU A 18 27.26 -14.13 -10.79
C GLU A 18 26.44 -13.95 -9.51
N ILE A 19 25.96 -15.06 -8.94
CA ILE A 19 24.98 -15.06 -7.82
C ILE A 19 25.49 -14.27 -6.61
N GLU A 20 26.79 -14.36 -6.31
CA GLU A 20 27.45 -13.67 -5.20
C GLU A 20 27.29 -12.14 -5.26
N ARG A 21 27.19 -11.56 -6.45
CA ARG A 21 26.98 -10.12 -6.64
C ARG A 21 25.54 -9.67 -6.42
N HIS A 22 24.61 -10.61 -6.34
CA HIS A 22 23.18 -10.34 -6.17
C HIS A 22 22.69 -10.66 -4.75
N PHE A 23 23.36 -11.54 -4.02
CA PHE A 23 23.00 -11.90 -2.64
C PHE A 23 23.79 -11.06 -1.65
N LEU A 24 23.12 -10.08 -1.05
CA LEU A 24 23.71 -9.13 -0.10
C LEU A 24 23.22 -9.47 1.32
N VAL A 25 24.11 -10.04 2.13
CA VAL A 25 23.79 -10.27 3.55
C VAL A 25 24.19 -9.04 4.35
N ARG A 26 23.27 -8.52 5.16
CA ARG A 26 23.47 -7.36 6.02
C ARG A 26 23.16 -7.74 7.45
N ASP A 27 24.11 -7.43 8.33
CA ASP A 27 23.95 -7.51 9.77
C ASP A 27 23.81 -6.04 10.23
N ILE A 28 22.59 -5.62 10.55
CA ILE A 28 22.28 -4.25 11.00
C ILE A 28 21.80 -4.36 12.45
N ASP A 29 22.49 -3.68 13.35
CA ASP A 29 22.16 -3.72 14.79
C ASP A 29 21.06 -2.70 15.10
N SER A 30 20.12 -3.06 15.99
CA SER A 30 19.16 -2.11 16.53
C SER A 30 19.86 -1.19 17.54
N VAL A 31 19.49 0.09 17.54
CA VAL A 31 19.95 1.04 18.56
C VAL A 31 18.93 1.00 19.70
N SER A 32 19.18 0.17 20.71
CA SER A 32 18.20 -0.16 21.75
C SER A 32 17.68 1.08 22.49
N ASN A 33 16.36 1.33 22.47
CA ASN A 33 15.68 2.32 23.32
C ASN A 33 14.14 2.11 23.49
N GLY A 34 13.55 0.97 23.07
CA GLY A 34 12.09 0.75 23.01
C GLY A 34 11.65 -0.72 22.83
N ASP A 35 10.41 -0.91 22.34
CA ASP A 35 9.78 -2.22 22.11
C ASP A 35 10.43 -2.95 20.91
N GLU A 36 10.82 -4.23 21.09
CA GLU A 36 11.66 -4.98 20.12
C GLU A 36 11.05 -5.05 18.70
N ASP A 37 9.75 -5.30 18.57
CA ASP A 37 9.08 -5.42 17.25
C ASP A 37 9.00 -4.08 16.50
N GLU A 38 8.78 -2.97 17.21
CA GLU A 38 8.74 -1.63 16.60
C GLU A 38 10.14 -1.17 16.18
N GLU A 39 11.16 -1.52 16.97
CA GLU A 39 12.56 -1.26 16.63
C GLU A 39 13.01 -2.02 15.38
N GLU A 40 12.63 -3.30 15.24
CA GLU A 40 12.95 -4.11 14.06
C GLU A 40 12.34 -3.49 12.79
N ASP A 41 11.07 -3.07 12.85
CA ASP A 41 10.39 -2.42 11.73
C ASP A 41 11.01 -1.07 11.38
N GLU A 42 11.45 -0.28 12.37
CA GLU A 42 12.15 0.99 12.13
C GLU A 42 13.48 0.77 11.41
N VAL A 43 14.26 -0.24 11.81
CA VAL A 43 15.54 -0.60 11.16
C VAL A 43 15.30 -1.05 9.71
N VAL A 44 14.31 -1.91 9.47
CA VAL A 44 13.95 -2.37 8.11
C VAL A 44 13.49 -1.19 7.26
N ASN A 45 12.61 -0.32 7.78
CA ASN A 45 12.10 0.84 7.05
C ASN A 45 13.20 1.86 6.75
N GLY A 46 14.12 2.10 7.69
CA GLY A 46 15.30 2.94 7.47
C GLY A 46 16.19 2.40 6.35
N TYR A 47 16.43 1.08 6.34
CA TYR A 47 17.18 0.42 5.27
C TYR A 47 16.49 0.53 3.90
N LEU A 48 15.17 0.33 3.84
CA LEU A 48 14.38 0.46 2.62
C LEU A 48 14.35 1.92 2.11
N ALA A 49 14.25 2.89 3.01
CA ALA A 49 14.28 4.31 2.67
C ALA A 49 15.63 4.72 2.08
N ASP A 50 16.74 4.22 2.63
CA ASP A 50 18.07 4.42 2.05
C ASP A 50 18.15 3.78 0.65
N LEU A 51 17.75 2.52 0.50
CA LEU A 51 17.72 1.84 -0.81
C LEU A 51 16.86 2.56 -1.87
N ALA A 52 15.85 3.31 -1.45
CA ALA A 52 14.99 4.05 -2.36
C ALA A 52 15.69 5.26 -3.02
N VAL A 53 16.78 5.78 -2.43
CA VAL A 53 17.43 7.03 -2.85
C VAL A 53 18.95 6.91 -3.05
N SER A 54 19.64 6.11 -2.23
CA SER A 54 21.11 6.21 -2.07
C SER A 54 21.92 5.50 -3.15
N THR A 55 21.42 4.37 -3.66
CA THR A 55 22.24 3.45 -4.47
C THR A 55 21.47 2.91 -5.67
N PRO A 56 21.69 3.44 -6.88
CA PRO A 56 21.16 2.82 -8.11
C PRO A 56 21.62 1.37 -8.24
N LEU A 57 20.84 0.53 -8.91
CA LEU A 57 21.29 -0.81 -9.25
C LEU A 57 22.45 -0.75 -10.25
N ASP A 58 23.53 -1.48 -9.97
CA ASP A 58 24.69 -1.53 -10.86
C ASP A 58 24.30 -2.05 -12.25
N THR A 59 24.63 -1.27 -13.28
CA THR A 59 24.30 -1.59 -14.68
C THR A 59 25.25 -2.61 -15.32
N ASP A 60 26.32 -2.99 -14.61
CA ASP A 60 27.29 -4.02 -15.02
C ASP A 60 26.89 -5.44 -14.58
N LYS A 61 25.71 -5.60 -13.98
CA LYS A 61 25.09 -6.89 -13.65
C LYS A 61 23.59 -6.86 -13.98
N PRO A 62 22.90 -8.01 -14.04
CA PRO A 62 21.44 -8.04 -14.08
C PRO A 62 20.81 -7.14 -13.00
N LEU A 63 19.77 -6.37 -13.34
CA LEU A 63 19.24 -5.30 -12.48
C LEU A 63 18.30 -5.81 -11.38
N TRP A 64 18.80 -6.70 -10.53
CA TRP A 64 18.10 -7.22 -9.37
C TRP A 64 19.07 -7.56 -8.24
N GLU A 65 18.58 -7.50 -7.00
CA GLU A 65 19.32 -7.83 -5.79
C GLU A 65 18.41 -8.54 -4.78
N PHE A 66 19.01 -9.44 -4.00
CA PHE A 66 18.40 -10.13 -2.87
C PHE A 66 19.18 -9.70 -1.62
N HIS A 67 18.50 -9.07 -0.67
CA HIS A 67 19.11 -8.60 0.56
C HIS A 67 18.57 -9.44 1.72
N LEU A 68 19.46 -10.04 2.50
CA LEU A 68 19.10 -10.74 3.73
C LEU A 68 19.54 -9.89 4.92
N LEU A 69 18.56 -9.29 5.60
CA LEU A 69 18.77 -8.61 6.88
C LEU A 69 18.73 -9.68 7.98
N ARG A 70 19.90 -10.20 8.36
CA ARG A 70 19.99 -11.42 9.17
C ARG A 70 19.42 -11.20 10.58
N ASN A 71 19.73 -10.06 11.20
CA ASN A 71 19.30 -9.73 12.56
C ASN A 71 17.76 -9.61 12.63
N GLN A 72 17.14 -8.96 11.63
CA GLN A 72 15.69 -8.75 11.53
C GLN A 72 14.95 -9.91 10.84
N ARG A 73 15.67 -10.97 10.45
CA ARG A 73 15.15 -12.14 9.71
C ARG A 73 14.31 -11.74 8.49
N CYS A 74 14.67 -10.65 7.84
CA CYS A 74 13.91 -10.04 6.75
C CYS A 74 14.64 -10.19 5.41
N CYS A 75 13.88 -10.50 4.35
CA CYS A 75 14.39 -10.59 3.00
C CYS A 75 13.83 -9.44 2.15
N VAL A 76 14.70 -8.68 1.48
CA VAL A 76 14.30 -7.63 0.54
C VAL A 76 14.67 -8.07 -0.88
N LEU A 77 13.66 -8.15 -1.74
CA LEU A 77 13.83 -8.38 -3.17
C LEU A 77 13.74 -7.04 -3.90
N ARG A 78 14.83 -6.65 -4.55
CA ARG A 78 14.91 -5.39 -5.29
C ARG A 78 15.02 -5.67 -6.78
N PHE A 79 14.15 -5.07 -7.57
CA PHE A 79 14.13 -5.23 -9.03
C PHE A 79 14.04 -3.87 -9.72
N HIS A 80 14.74 -3.73 -10.83
CA HIS A 80 14.47 -2.64 -11.76
C HIS A 80 13.16 -2.91 -12.52
N HIS A 81 12.30 -1.90 -12.67
CA HIS A 81 10.98 -2.02 -13.32
C HIS A 81 11.06 -2.50 -14.78
N ALA A 82 12.23 -2.41 -15.43
CA ALA A 82 12.45 -2.98 -16.76
C ALA A 82 12.38 -4.52 -16.80
N LEU A 83 12.48 -5.20 -15.66
CA LEU A 83 12.43 -6.67 -15.56
C LEU A 83 11.00 -7.23 -15.56
N GLY A 84 10.01 -6.43 -15.17
CA GLY A 84 8.63 -6.86 -15.06
C GLY A 84 7.74 -5.79 -14.45
N ASP A 85 6.44 -5.96 -14.60
CA ASP A 85 5.45 -5.16 -13.87
C ASP A 85 5.27 -5.70 -12.43
N GLY A 86 4.63 -4.90 -11.57
CA GLY A 86 4.44 -5.26 -10.16
C GLY A 86 3.74 -6.61 -9.96
N ILE A 87 2.76 -6.95 -10.80
CA ILE A 87 2.02 -8.21 -10.72
C ILE A 87 2.90 -9.41 -11.10
N SER A 88 3.67 -9.30 -12.20
CA SER A 88 4.57 -10.40 -12.62
C SER A 88 5.70 -10.61 -11.63
N LEU A 89 6.25 -9.54 -11.05
CA LEU A 89 7.31 -9.62 -10.05
C LEU A 89 6.82 -10.24 -8.74
N ILE A 90 5.62 -9.88 -8.28
CA ILE A 90 5.00 -10.50 -7.10
C ILE A 90 4.67 -11.97 -7.38
N SER A 91 4.14 -12.29 -8.55
CA SER A 91 3.89 -13.67 -8.96
C SER A 91 5.17 -14.51 -8.99
N LEU A 92 6.28 -13.93 -9.45
CA LEU A 92 7.60 -14.58 -9.42
C LEU A 92 8.09 -14.82 -7.99
N ALA A 93 7.97 -13.83 -7.10
CA ALA A 93 8.34 -13.99 -5.69
C ALA A 93 7.51 -15.10 -5.01
N LEU A 94 6.20 -15.15 -5.30
CA LEU A 94 5.30 -16.17 -4.78
C LEU A 94 5.55 -17.56 -5.36
N ALA A 95 6.03 -17.66 -6.61
CA ALA A 95 6.42 -18.94 -7.21
C ALA A 95 7.60 -19.60 -6.46
N CYS A 96 8.42 -18.82 -5.77
CA CYS A 96 9.47 -19.33 -4.88
C CYS A 96 8.96 -19.74 -3.49
N CYS A 97 7.70 -19.42 -3.16
CA CYS A 97 7.10 -19.68 -1.86
C CYS A 97 6.18 -20.91 -1.91
N ARG A 98 6.06 -21.59 -0.77
CA ARG A 98 5.15 -22.73 -0.55
C ARG A 98 4.10 -22.36 0.49
N ARG A 99 2.97 -23.05 0.51
CA ARG A 99 1.95 -22.87 1.56
C ARG A 99 2.42 -23.54 2.86
N VAL A 100 2.20 -22.90 4.01
CA VAL A 100 2.62 -23.45 5.32
C VAL A 100 1.90 -24.75 5.62
N HIS A 101 0.58 -24.80 5.43
CA HIS A 101 -0.22 -26.01 5.68
C HIS A 101 -0.14 -27.06 4.56
N HIS A 102 0.36 -26.70 3.39
CA HIS A 102 0.52 -27.58 2.22
C HIS A 102 1.87 -27.32 1.51
N PRO A 103 3.00 -27.80 2.06
CA PRO A 103 4.34 -27.47 1.55
C PRO A 103 4.61 -27.90 0.10
N ASP A 104 3.85 -28.88 -0.41
CA ASP A 104 3.96 -29.36 -1.79
C ASP A 104 3.29 -28.43 -2.81
N GLN A 105 2.49 -27.46 -2.35
CA GLN A 105 1.73 -26.55 -3.20
C GLN A 105 2.37 -25.16 -3.25
N PRO A 106 2.43 -24.53 -4.45
CA PRO A 106 2.92 -23.16 -4.58
C PRO A 106 1.94 -22.17 -3.97
N ALA A 107 2.48 -21.03 -3.51
CA ALA A 107 1.65 -19.89 -3.15
C ALA A 107 0.85 -19.40 -4.38
N THR A 108 -0.40 -18.99 -4.17
CA THR A 108 -1.25 -18.48 -5.24
C THR A 108 -2.01 -17.26 -4.74
N ILE A 109 -2.20 -16.27 -5.60
CA ILE A 109 -3.08 -15.14 -5.33
C ILE A 109 -4.50 -15.65 -5.64
N SER A 110 -5.31 -15.92 -4.62
CA SER A 110 -6.70 -16.33 -4.82
C SER A 110 -7.53 -15.12 -5.22
N SER A 111 -8.32 -15.25 -6.30
CA SER A 111 -9.41 -14.32 -6.60
C SER A 111 -10.50 -14.52 -5.54
N SER A 112 -10.67 -13.53 -4.67
CA SER A 112 -11.58 -13.59 -3.52
C SER A 112 -13.03 -13.91 -3.92
N SER A 113 -13.59 -14.97 -3.35
CA SER A 113 -15.04 -15.15 -3.21
C SER A 113 -15.40 -15.50 -1.76
N SER A 114 -16.50 -14.89 -1.30
CA SER A 114 -17.35 -15.18 -0.12
C SER A 114 -16.85 -14.94 1.33
N SER A 115 -17.43 -13.89 1.93
CA SER A 115 -18.12 -13.80 3.24
C SER A 115 -18.25 -15.07 4.09
N SER A 116 -17.96 -14.98 5.41
CA SER A 116 -18.97 -15.27 6.46
C SER A 116 -18.52 -15.01 7.93
N LYS A 117 -19.47 -14.38 8.67
CA LYS A 117 -19.95 -14.56 10.07
C LYS A 117 -19.02 -14.68 11.30
N ILE A 118 -19.06 -13.59 12.09
CA ILE A 118 -19.22 -13.38 13.56
C ILE A 118 -19.18 -14.60 14.51
N SER A 119 -18.43 -14.47 15.63
CA SER A 119 -18.92 -14.82 16.99
C SER A 119 -18.20 -14.01 18.08
N ASN A 120 -18.94 -13.61 19.13
CA ASN A 120 -18.52 -12.81 20.29
C ASN A 120 -18.37 -13.70 21.53
N THR A 121 -17.50 -13.32 22.47
CA THR A 121 -17.71 -13.63 23.90
C THR A 121 -17.05 -12.59 24.83
N THR A 122 -17.67 -12.40 25.99
CA THR A 122 -17.69 -11.22 26.87
C THR A 122 -16.94 -11.45 28.18
N SER A 123 -16.59 -10.37 28.91
CA SER A 123 -17.14 -10.10 30.25
C SER A 123 -16.57 -8.82 30.87
N THR A 124 -17.30 -8.35 31.88
CA THR A 124 -17.49 -6.97 32.32
C THR A 124 -17.25 -6.90 33.82
N GLY A 125 -16.68 -5.80 34.32
CA GLY A 125 -16.70 -5.53 35.78
C GLY A 125 -16.16 -4.15 36.16
N THR A 126 -15.02 -3.75 35.60
CA THR A 126 -14.30 -2.54 36.08
C THR A 126 -14.35 -1.35 35.11
N LYS A 127 -15.09 -1.47 34.00
CA LYS A 127 -15.05 -0.54 32.85
C LYS A 127 -15.97 0.69 32.97
N ILE A 128 -16.85 0.79 33.97
CA ILE A 128 -17.94 1.79 33.98
C ILE A 128 -17.43 3.21 34.28
N CYS A 129 -16.57 3.41 35.28
CA CYS A 129 -16.06 4.76 35.59
C CYS A 129 -15.12 5.33 34.52
N ARG A 130 -14.30 4.48 33.88
CA ARG A 130 -13.41 4.88 32.78
C ARG A 130 -14.19 5.17 31.49
N LYS A 131 -15.30 4.45 31.25
CA LYS A 131 -16.24 4.73 30.15
C LYS A 131 -16.98 6.05 30.33
N VAL A 132 -17.42 6.40 31.54
CA VAL A 132 -18.10 7.69 31.78
C VAL A 132 -17.15 8.87 31.58
N TRP A 133 -15.92 8.80 32.10
CA TRP A 133 -14.92 9.84 31.84
C TRP A 133 -14.54 9.94 30.36
N GLY A 134 -14.38 8.78 29.70
CA GLY A 134 -14.19 8.71 28.25
C GLY A 134 -15.34 9.35 27.48
N LEU A 135 -16.60 9.13 27.89
CA LEU A 135 -17.77 9.75 27.27
C LEU A 135 -17.79 11.27 27.44
N VAL A 136 -17.39 11.79 28.60
CA VAL A 136 -17.30 13.23 28.85
C VAL A 136 -16.16 13.85 28.05
N ALA A 137 -15.00 13.21 27.99
CA ALA A 137 -13.87 13.65 27.19
C ALA A 137 -14.20 13.62 25.69
N VAL A 138 -14.82 12.54 25.21
CA VAL A 138 -15.33 12.44 23.83
C VAL A 138 -16.36 13.53 23.59
N ALA A 139 -17.35 13.74 24.46
CA ALA A 139 -18.33 14.80 24.29
C ALA A 139 -17.68 16.19 24.20
N TRP A 140 -16.64 16.46 24.99
CA TRP A 140 -15.89 17.72 24.94
C TRP A 140 -15.06 17.87 23.67
N PHE A 141 -14.28 16.86 23.29
CA PHE A 141 -13.49 16.90 22.06
C PHE A 141 -14.37 16.92 20.81
N THR A 142 -15.48 16.19 20.81
CA THR A 142 -16.52 16.26 19.78
C THR A 142 -17.14 17.64 19.75
N LEU A 143 -17.44 18.28 20.88
CA LEU A 143 -17.95 19.66 20.91
C LEU A 143 -16.93 20.63 20.31
N VAL A 144 -15.66 20.56 20.72
CA VAL A 144 -14.59 21.42 20.17
C VAL A 144 -14.40 21.18 18.68
N PHE A 145 -14.43 19.92 18.23
CA PHE A 145 -14.31 19.56 16.82
C PHE A 145 -15.53 20.02 16.03
N VAL A 146 -16.74 19.83 16.55
CA VAL A 146 -17.99 20.30 15.93
C VAL A 146 -17.98 21.82 15.86
N VAL A 147 -17.57 22.54 16.89
CA VAL A 147 -17.47 24.01 16.85
C VAL A 147 -16.39 24.44 15.87
N GLY A 148 -15.20 23.82 15.85
CA GLY A 148 -14.13 24.11 14.90
C GLY A 148 -14.49 23.78 13.46
N PHE A 149 -15.20 22.67 13.25
CA PHE A 149 -15.75 22.24 11.97
C PHE A 149 -16.87 23.17 11.52
N LEU A 150 -17.77 23.59 12.41
CA LEU A 150 -18.80 24.59 12.12
C LEU A 150 -18.15 25.94 11.78
N LEU A 151 -17.13 26.39 12.52
CA LEU A 151 -16.40 27.61 12.22
C LEU A 151 -15.70 27.54 10.85
N ARG A 152 -15.01 26.43 10.54
CA ARG A 152 -14.40 26.23 9.22
C ARG A 152 -15.44 26.08 8.11
N SER A 153 -16.51 25.33 8.35
CA SER A 153 -17.60 25.10 7.40
C SER A 153 -18.44 26.37 7.15
N LEU A 154 -18.56 27.28 8.12
CA LEU A 154 -19.33 28.51 8.00
C LEU A 154 -18.49 29.68 7.47
N TRP A 155 -17.18 29.73 7.75
CA TRP A 155 -16.31 30.85 7.36
C TRP A 155 -15.24 30.56 6.31
N VAL A 156 -14.77 29.32 6.16
CA VAL A 156 -13.79 28.95 5.13
C VAL A 156 -14.54 28.40 3.93
N LYS A 157 -14.69 29.24 2.90
CA LYS A 157 -15.23 28.80 1.61
C LYS A 157 -14.11 28.17 0.79
N ASP A 158 -14.27 26.91 0.42
CA ASP A 158 -13.43 26.29 -0.60
C ASP A 158 -13.49 27.07 -1.91
N ALA A 159 -12.37 27.09 -2.64
CA ALA A 159 -12.31 27.70 -3.95
C ALA A 159 -13.32 27.00 -4.88
N LYS A 160 -14.28 27.77 -5.42
CA LYS A 160 -15.25 27.23 -6.37
C LYS A 160 -14.54 26.78 -7.65
N THR A 161 -14.44 25.47 -7.84
CA THR A 161 -13.99 24.87 -9.10
C THR A 161 -15.19 24.56 -9.99
N ALA A 162 -14.94 24.31 -11.29
CA ALA A 162 -15.97 23.87 -12.24
C ALA A 162 -16.64 22.52 -11.86
N LEU A 163 -16.10 21.82 -10.85
CA LEU A 163 -16.58 20.54 -10.32
C LEU A 163 -17.25 20.68 -8.94
N SER A 164 -17.20 21.88 -8.33
CA SER A 164 -17.80 22.12 -7.02
C SER A 164 -19.33 22.11 -7.14
N GLY A 165 -19.96 21.03 -6.69
CA GLY A 165 -21.41 20.94 -6.53
C GLY A 165 -21.89 21.76 -5.33
N GLY A 166 -22.98 22.52 -5.49
CA GLY A 166 -23.64 23.24 -4.39
C GLY A 166 -24.65 22.36 -3.64
N ALA A 167 -25.30 22.94 -2.62
CA ALA A 167 -26.39 22.28 -1.90
C ALA A 167 -27.52 21.86 -2.88
N GLY A 168 -27.99 20.62 -2.76
CA GLY A 168 -29.03 20.04 -3.62
C GLY A 168 -28.51 19.24 -4.81
N VAL A 169 -27.20 19.24 -5.10
CA VAL A 169 -26.60 18.44 -6.18
C VAL A 169 -26.75 16.93 -5.94
N GLU A 170 -26.87 16.50 -4.69
CA GLU A 170 -27.17 15.13 -4.28
C GLU A 170 -28.51 14.61 -4.85
N LEU A 171 -29.51 15.49 -4.98
CA LEU A 171 -30.83 15.19 -5.54
C LEU A 171 -30.89 15.39 -7.06
N TRP A 172 -29.81 15.87 -7.68
CA TRP A 172 -29.80 16.07 -9.12
C TRP A 172 -29.80 14.72 -9.85
N PRO A 173 -30.57 14.60 -10.95
CA PRO A 173 -30.55 13.42 -11.79
C PRO A 173 -29.12 13.08 -12.25
N ARG A 174 -28.64 11.89 -11.89
CA ARG A 174 -27.31 11.41 -12.29
C ARG A 174 -27.38 10.79 -13.69
N LYS A 175 -26.41 11.11 -14.53
CA LYS A 175 -26.20 10.44 -15.82
C LYS A 175 -24.90 9.66 -15.74
N ILE A 176 -24.99 8.35 -15.92
CA ILE A 176 -23.84 7.47 -16.04
C ILE A 176 -23.57 7.28 -17.52
N ALA A 177 -22.30 7.44 -17.91
CA ALA A 177 -21.83 7.07 -19.23
C ALA A 177 -20.78 5.98 -19.08
N THR A 178 -20.92 4.88 -19.82
CA THR A 178 -19.94 3.82 -19.87
C THR A 178 -19.25 3.88 -21.22
N ALA A 179 -17.96 4.21 -21.23
CA ALA A 179 -17.13 4.04 -22.41
C ALA A 179 -16.72 2.56 -22.52
N ARG A 180 -16.94 1.95 -23.68
CA ARG A 180 -16.42 0.62 -24.01
C ARG A 180 -15.35 0.79 -25.06
N PHE A 181 -14.18 0.23 -24.78
CA PHE A 181 -13.04 0.25 -25.68
C PHE A 181 -12.81 -1.15 -26.23
N VAL A 182 -12.65 -1.26 -27.55
CA VAL A 182 -12.26 -2.51 -28.18
C VAL A 182 -10.76 -2.70 -27.95
N LEU A 183 -10.35 -3.86 -27.44
CA LEU A 183 -8.95 -4.15 -27.16
C LEU A 183 -8.06 -4.07 -28.41
N GLU A 184 -8.61 -4.38 -29.58
CA GLU A 184 -7.91 -4.23 -30.86
C GLU A 184 -7.60 -2.76 -31.18
N ASP A 185 -8.55 -1.85 -30.95
CA ASP A 185 -8.32 -0.41 -31.12
C ASP A 185 -7.25 0.09 -30.15
N MET A 186 -7.30 -0.34 -28.89
CA MET A 186 -6.25 -0.01 -27.90
C MET A 186 -4.88 -0.52 -28.34
N LYS A 187 -4.80 -1.73 -28.90
CA LYS A 187 -3.56 -2.29 -29.45
C LYS A 187 -3.09 -1.54 -30.69
N ALA A 188 -4.00 -1.12 -31.58
CA ALA A 188 -3.70 -0.33 -32.76
C ALA A 188 -3.15 1.05 -32.38
N VAL A 189 -3.77 1.71 -31.41
CA VAL A 189 -3.28 2.98 -30.82
C VAL A 189 -1.91 2.77 -30.17
N LYS A 190 -1.74 1.73 -29.33
CA LYS A 190 -0.44 1.41 -28.73
C LYS A 190 0.65 1.15 -29.78
N LYS A 191 0.30 0.53 -30.92
CA LYS A 191 1.23 0.28 -32.03
C LYS A 191 1.55 1.54 -32.83
N ALA A 192 0.60 2.46 -32.96
CA ALA A 192 0.76 3.72 -33.69
C ALA A 192 1.51 4.78 -32.88
N ILE A 193 1.36 4.77 -31.55
CA ILE A 193 2.09 5.65 -30.64
C ILE A 193 3.51 5.10 -30.49
N ALA A 194 4.50 5.89 -30.89
CA ALA A 194 5.90 5.56 -30.63
C ALA A 194 6.15 5.43 -29.12
N ASP A 195 6.96 4.46 -28.70
CA ASP A 195 7.29 4.22 -27.29
C ASP A 195 7.80 5.48 -26.56
N ALA A 196 8.51 6.36 -27.28
CA ALA A 196 8.95 7.65 -26.75
C ALA A 196 7.79 8.58 -26.34
N VAL A 197 6.70 8.61 -27.11
CA VAL A 197 5.52 9.43 -26.81
C VAL A 197 4.73 8.80 -25.67
N ALA A 198 4.58 7.47 -25.65
CA ALA A 198 3.94 6.77 -24.54
C ALA A 198 4.72 6.96 -23.23
N SER A 199 6.05 6.87 -23.27
CA SER A 199 6.93 7.12 -22.12
C SER A 199 6.82 8.57 -21.64
N LEU A 200 6.80 9.54 -22.55
CA LEU A 200 6.64 10.96 -22.21
C LEU A 200 5.28 11.24 -21.55
N LEU A 201 4.21 10.66 -22.08
CA LEU A 201 2.87 10.80 -21.51
C LEU A 201 2.79 10.17 -20.11
N ASN A 202 3.32 8.96 -19.92
CA ASN A 202 3.38 8.32 -18.61
C ASN A 202 4.18 9.18 -17.62
N TYR A 203 5.36 9.65 -18.01
CA TYR A 203 6.17 10.54 -17.18
C TYR A 203 5.38 11.81 -16.80
N ARG A 204 4.70 12.45 -17.76
CA ARG A 204 3.87 13.63 -17.48
C ARG A 204 2.72 13.36 -16.53
N ILE A 205 2.04 12.21 -16.65
CA ILE A 205 0.96 11.85 -15.74
C ILE A 205 1.53 11.71 -14.33
N VAL A 206 2.60 10.93 -14.16
CA VAL A 206 3.20 10.70 -12.85
C VAL A 206 3.70 12.01 -12.24
N CYS A 207 4.40 12.85 -13.00
CA CYS A 207 4.91 14.14 -12.51
C CYS A 207 3.83 15.19 -12.19
N ASN A 208 2.62 15.08 -12.74
CA ASN A 208 1.53 16.03 -12.50
C ASN A 208 0.46 15.51 -11.53
N THR A 209 0.74 14.40 -10.83
CA THR A 209 -0.12 13.89 -9.75
C THR A 209 0.45 14.29 -8.39
N SER A 210 -0.42 14.57 -7.41
CA SER A 210 0.01 15.01 -6.08
C SER A 210 0.69 13.90 -5.27
N PHE A 211 0.21 12.67 -5.41
CA PHE A 211 0.73 11.47 -4.75
C PHE A 211 0.32 10.23 -5.57
N SER A 212 0.92 9.09 -5.27
CA SER A 212 0.53 7.80 -5.85
C SER A 212 0.08 6.81 -4.78
N ILE A 213 -0.93 6.01 -5.11
CA ILE A 213 -1.35 4.83 -4.34
C ILE A 213 -1.30 3.63 -5.27
N SER A 214 -0.65 2.56 -4.85
CA SER A 214 -0.67 1.26 -5.51
C SER A 214 -1.24 0.21 -4.56
N ASN A 215 -2.10 -0.66 -5.07
CA ASN A 215 -2.69 -1.74 -4.29
C ASN A 215 -2.44 -3.08 -5.01
N VAL A 216 -1.88 -4.05 -4.29
CA VAL A 216 -1.67 -5.41 -4.78
C VAL A 216 -2.32 -6.42 -3.85
N ILE A 217 -3.17 -7.27 -4.41
CA ILE A 217 -3.71 -8.42 -3.70
C ILE A 217 -2.61 -9.47 -3.60
N GLY A 218 -2.16 -9.76 -2.38
CA GLY A 218 -1.27 -10.88 -2.12
C GLY A 218 -2.01 -12.15 -1.67
N PRO A 219 -1.27 -13.20 -1.27
CA PRO A 219 -1.84 -14.48 -0.89
C PRO A 219 -2.75 -14.39 0.34
N GLN A 220 -3.84 -15.13 0.33
CA GLN A 220 -4.75 -15.23 1.48
C GLN A 220 -4.29 -16.26 2.52
N GLU A 221 -3.41 -17.18 2.14
CA GLU A 221 -2.89 -18.25 2.99
C GLU A 221 -1.50 -17.90 3.51
N GLU A 222 -1.13 -18.46 4.66
CA GLU A 222 0.24 -18.38 5.17
C GLU A 222 1.20 -19.12 4.24
N ILE A 223 2.29 -18.45 3.88
CA ILE A 223 3.32 -18.98 3.00
C ILE A 223 4.66 -19.08 3.73
N MET A 224 5.55 -19.89 3.18
CA MET A 224 6.91 -20.09 3.67
C MET A 224 7.90 -19.98 2.50
N LEU A 225 9.06 -19.40 2.78
CA LEU A 225 10.19 -19.32 1.87
C LEU A 225 11.34 -20.17 2.44
N ALA A 226 11.81 -21.13 1.65
CA ALA A 226 12.93 -22.00 2.01
C ALA A 226 12.82 -22.65 3.41
N GLY A 227 11.61 -23.08 3.81
CA GLY A 227 11.40 -23.68 5.13
C GLY A 227 10.89 -22.72 6.22
N ASN A 228 10.99 -21.41 6.00
CA ASN A 228 10.69 -20.40 7.02
C ASN A 228 9.35 -19.71 6.73
N PRO A 229 8.39 -19.70 7.66
CA PRO A 229 7.14 -18.97 7.51
C PRO A 229 7.37 -17.47 7.30
N ILE A 230 6.64 -16.88 6.37
CA ILE A 230 6.62 -15.44 6.13
C ILE A 230 5.55 -14.83 7.04
N THR A 231 5.91 -13.81 7.81
CA THR A 231 5.02 -13.12 8.77
C THR A 231 4.32 -11.92 8.14
N TYR A 232 4.98 -11.19 7.26
CA TYR A 232 4.42 -10.05 6.53
C TYR A 232 4.96 -9.97 5.10
N LEU A 233 4.22 -9.29 4.22
CA LEU A 233 4.62 -9.05 2.84
C LEU A 233 4.33 -7.59 2.50
N ARG A 234 5.39 -6.83 2.19
CA ARG A 234 5.30 -5.41 1.87
C ARG A 234 5.95 -5.14 0.51
N ALA A 235 5.49 -4.10 -0.18
CA ALA A 235 6.03 -3.69 -1.47
C ALA A 235 6.23 -2.18 -1.51
N ASN A 236 7.29 -1.73 -2.18
CA ASN A 236 7.57 -0.32 -2.43
C ASN A 236 7.97 -0.11 -3.89
N ALA A 237 7.66 1.07 -4.42
CA ALA A 237 8.28 1.61 -5.62
C ALA A 237 9.09 2.85 -5.25
N SER A 238 10.33 2.93 -5.71
CA SER A 238 11.21 4.08 -5.51
C SER A 238 11.35 4.89 -6.80
N SER A 239 12.11 6.00 -6.75
CA SER A 239 12.43 6.86 -7.89
C SER A 239 11.20 7.51 -8.58
N LEU A 240 10.08 7.59 -7.87
CA LEU A 240 8.90 8.35 -8.31
C LEU A 240 9.08 9.84 -7.97
N PRO A 241 8.55 10.76 -8.79
CA PRO A 241 8.66 12.21 -8.57
C PRO A 241 7.75 12.74 -7.46
N ASN A 242 6.91 11.89 -6.86
CA ASN A 242 5.97 12.28 -5.82
C ASN A 242 6.65 12.36 -4.45
N ALA A 243 6.27 13.36 -3.64
CA ALA A 243 6.73 13.49 -2.25
C ALA A 243 6.10 12.45 -1.31
N ILE A 244 5.00 11.81 -1.74
CA ILE A 244 4.30 10.76 -1.01
C ILE A 244 3.95 9.66 -2.00
N THR A 245 4.31 8.43 -1.65
CA THR A 245 3.93 7.22 -2.38
C THR A 245 3.45 6.18 -1.38
N MET A 246 2.32 5.56 -1.66
CA MET A 246 1.70 4.58 -0.77
C MET A 246 1.49 3.27 -1.50
N HIS A 247 1.88 2.17 -0.87
CA HIS A 247 1.80 0.84 -1.45
C HIS A 247 1.14 -0.10 -0.45
N MET A 248 0.00 -0.65 -0.85
CA MET A 248 -0.77 -1.61 -0.07
C MET A 248 -0.55 -3.02 -0.60
N VAL A 249 -0.27 -3.97 0.29
CA VAL A 249 -0.26 -5.39 -0.03
C VAL A 249 -1.06 -6.15 1.01
N SER A 250 -2.01 -6.99 0.57
CA SER A 250 -2.73 -7.91 1.46
C SER A 250 -1.98 -9.23 1.63
N TYR A 251 -1.90 -9.76 2.84
CA TYR A 251 -1.29 -11.07 3.11
C TYR A 251 -1.96 -11.74 4.31
N ALA A 252 -2.29 -13.04 4.20
CA ALA A 252 -2.77 -13.87 5.32
C ALA A 252 -3.90 -13.23 6.19
N GLY A 253 -4.81 -12.47 5.56
CA GLY A 253 -5.92 -11.80 6.25
C GLY A 253 -5.62 -10.42 6.81
N SER A 254 -4.37 -9.95 6.77
CA SER A 254 -3.97 -8.57 7.03
C SER A 254 -3.68 -7.81 5.73
N ALA A 255 -3.54 -6.49 5.82
CA ALA A 255 -3.08 -5.66 4.72
C ALA A 255 -2.14 -4.59 5.27
N ASP A 256 -0.93 -4.53 4.72
CA ASP A 256 0.10 -3.58 5.10
C ASP A 256 0.17 -2.45 4.09
N MET A 257 0.10 -1.21 4.60
CA MET A 257 0.34 0.00 3.81
C MET A 257 1.71 0.58 4.13
N GLN A 258 2.63 0.51 3.18
CA GLN A 258 3.88 1.26 3.28
C GLN A 258 3.68 2.68 2.73
N ILE A 259 4.08 3.67 3.52
CA ILE A 259 4.07 5.08 3.16
C ILE A 259 5.52 5.53 3.05
N LEU A 260 5.98 5.77 1.82
CA LEU A 260 7.29 6.36 1.54
C LEU A 260 7.11 7.85 1.27
N VAL A 261 7.86 8.68 2.01
CA VAL A 261 7.78 10.14 1.94
C VAL A 261 9.14 10.78 1.70
N ALA A 262 9.13 11.96 1.10
CA ALA A 262 10.29 12.85 1.10
C ALA A 262 10.45 13.47 2.49
N LYS A 263 11.52 13.11 3.20
CA LYS A 263 11.78 13.51 4.60
C LYS A 263 11.74 15.03 4.82
N ASP A 264 12.21 15.81 3.85
CA ASP A 264 12.23 17.28 3.95
C ASP A 264 10.84 17.93 3.81
N ILE A 265 9.86 17.18 3.28
CA ILE A 265 8.47 17.64 3.10
C ILE A 265 7.58 17.08 4.21
N ILE A 266 7.73 15.80 4.55
CA ILE A 266 6.99 15.13 5.61
C ILE A 266 8.01 14.55 6.60
N PRO A 267 8.26 15.26 7.72
CA PRO A 267 9.29 14.87 8.67
C PRO A 267 8.91 13.64 9.49
N ASP A 268 7.61 13.41 9.72
CA ASP A 268 7.09 12.30 10.51
C ASP A 268 6.01 11.51 9.71
N PRO A 269 6.41 10.48 8.96
CA PRO A 269 5.46 9.60 8.26
C PRO A 269 4.63 8.73 9.21
N GLN A 270 5.05 8.51 10.46
CA GLN A 270 4.31 7.68 11.41
C GLN A 270 3.01 8.36 11.84
N VAL A 271 3.04 9.68 12.01
CA VAL A 271 1.81 10.47 12.23
C VAL A 271 0.83 10.29 11.07
N LEU A 272 1.31 10.34 9.82
CA LEU A 272 0.48 10.13 8.65
C LEU A 272 -0.11 8.70 8.63
N ALA A 273 0.71 7.69 8.90
CA ALA A 273 0.25 6.30 8.99
C ALA A 273 -0.83 6.13 10.07
N LYS A 274 -0.62 6.71 11.25
CA LYS A 274 -1.60 6.71 12.34
C LYS A 274 -2.91 7.39 11.96
N CYS A 275 -2.86 8.52 11.26
CA CYS A 275 -4.09 9.17 10.77
C CYS A 275 -4.91 8.26 9.84
N PHE A 276 -4.28 7.48 8.96
CA PHE A 276 -4.98 6.51 8.13
C PHE A 276 -5.58 5.36 8.95
N GLN A 277 -4.86 4.86 9.95
CA GLN A 277 -5.36 3.83 10.86
C GLN A 277 -6.57 4.32 11.67
N ASP A 278 -6.47 5.51 12.27
CA ASP A 278 -7.53 6.13 13.07
C ASP A 278 -8.79 6.37 12.21
N ALA A 279 -8.61 6.89 10.98
CA ALA A 279 -9.72 7.10 10.05
C ALA A 279 -10.41 5.78 9.64
N LEU A 280 -9.64 4.70 9.44
CA LEU A 280 -10.22 3.38 9.16
C LEU A 280 -11.04 2.85 10.34
N LEU A 281 -10.55 3.05 11.57
CA LEU A 281 -11.26 2.66 12.78
C LEU A 281 -12.56 3.47 12.95
N GLU A 282 -12.52 4.78 12.70
CA GLU A 282 -13.72 5.63 12.75
C GLU A 282 -14.78 5.17 11.72
N MET A 283 -14.36 4.88 10.48
CA MET A 283 -15.26 4.34 9.46
C MET A 283 -15.86 2.98 9.86
N LYS A 284 -15.06 2.09 10.46
CA LYS A 284 -15.52 0.79 10.96
C LYS A 284 -16.56 0.95 12.06
N ASP A 285 -16.31 1.85 13.00
CA ASP A 285 -17.21 2.09 14.13
C ASP A 285 -18.54 2.69 13.65
N ALA A 286 -18.50 3.64 12.69
CA ALA A 286 -19.68 4.20 12.06
C ALA A 286 -20.48 3.15 11.25
N ALA A 287 -19.80 2.31 10.45
CA ALA A 287 -20.45 1.23 9.70
C ALA A 287 -21.10 0.19 10.63
N THR A 288 -20.45 -0.13 11.74
CA THR A 288 -21.00 -1.06 12.75
C THR A 288 -22.22 -0.46 13.45
N ALA A 289 -22.19 0.84 13.75
CA ALA A 289 -23.34 1.55 14.31
C ALA A 289 -24.54 1.55 13.34
N LEU A 290 -24.32 1.82 12.04
CA LEU A 290 -25.37 1.77 11.02
C LEU A 290 -25.96 0.37 10.86
N ALA A 291 -25.12 -0.67 10.84
CA ALA A 291 -25.60 -2.05 10.78
C ALA A 291 -26.48 -2.41 11.99
N THR A 292 -26.15 -1.86 13.17
CA THR A 292 -26.95 -2.04 14.39
C THR A 292 -28.30 -1.31 14.28
N THR A 293 -28.33 -0.08 13.77
CA THR A 293 -29.59 0.68 13.58
C THR A 293 -30.51 0.01 12.56
N ASN A 294 -29.99 -0.47 11.43
CA ASN A 294 -30.79 -1.17 10.42
C ASN A 294 -31.38 -2.48 10.97
N SER A 295 -30.63 -3.21 11.81
CA SER A 295 -31.15 -4.40 12.48
C SER A 295 -32.23 -4.11 13.54
N ILE A 296 -32.33 -2.87 14.04
CA ILE A 296 -33.42 -2.43 14.93
C ILE A 296 -34.68 -2.09 14.12
N GLU A 297 -34.54 -1.45 12.95
CA GLU A 297 -35.69 -1.12 12.08
C GLU A 297 -36.32 -2.36 11.42
N ASP A 298 -35.50 -3.31 10.96
CA ASP A 298 -35.98 -4.58 10.38
C ASP A 298 -36.66 -5.51 11.42
N GLY A 299 -36.42 -5.27 12.72
CA GLY A 299 -37.02 -6.02 13.83
C GLY A 299 -38.37 -5.46 14.33
N ASN A 300 -38.85 -4.34 13.78
CA ASN A 300 -40.08 -3.67 14.23
C ASN A 300 -41.29 -3.89 13.28
N PHE A 301 -41.18 -4.78 12.29
CA PHE A 301 -42.24 -5.11 11.32
C PHE A 301 -42.77 -6.56 11.42
N SER A 302 -42.83 -7.11 12.64
CA SER A 302 -43.45 -8.41 12.91
C SER A 302 -44.44 -8.34 14.06
#